data_AF-A0A540WWI2-F1
#
_entry.id   AF-A0A540WWI2-F1
#
_cell.length_a   1.000
_cell.length_b   1.000
_cell.length_c   1.000
_cell.angle_alpha   90.00
_cell.angle_beta   90.00
_cell.angle_gamma   90.00
#
_symmetry.space_group_name_H-M   'P 1'
#
loop_
_entity.id
_entity.type
_entity.pdbx_description
1 polymer ?
#
loop_
_entity_poly.entity_id
_entity_poly.type
_entity_poly.pdbx_seq_one_letter_code
_entity_poly.pdbx_strand_id
1 'polypeptide(L)'
;MATSARRALRCFPRPLSLFILVLVTPASGATPLGQELAGRCRAWATDARNPWALAHGVVLEGQAFRASDGRLASDVMVSDFLRRTPAAEDSPSKQPDLFFESSTPDGTPVEPHPALLVKTLLAAGQPLSQRFTTAWGTVTLREVVEDVKRDFRMEQVASPESAWKLEVLSLSARPGDTFRDGTGRKVSVDAVMERALATLEAEQAALASGMKAGRPEVPKRGQGIYAHPCGGLHYFQAVAGWARHPTVRAAWRPRLAAQVEVLLYRLDSETRQYETAWASAPMQREQVLAQMLKFQGHLLETLGRFRDDTGWRPTARQQDTVERARRYLENTVRRMDETGLLAAPASVATRNRQLALDLVGDTCHAARGEALWSRPSAGRTP
;
A
#
# COMPACT_ATOMS: atom_id res chain seq x y z
N MET A 1 -10.66 15.67 -108.63
CA MET A 1 -9.23 15.33 -108.40
C MET A 1 -9.04 15.05 -106.91
N ALA A 2 -8.32 13.98 -106.61
CA ALA A 2 -7.91 13.39 -105.32
C ALA A 2 -7.95 14.30 -104.07
N THR A 3 -8.35 13.82 -102.88
CA THR A 3 -7.55 12.86 -102.09
C THR A 3 -8.30 12.33 -100.86
N SER A 4 -7.94 11.10 -100.50
CA SER A 4 -8.27 10.28 -99.33
C SER A 4 -7.75 10.85 -98.00
N ALA A 5 -8.49 10.66 -96.89
CA ALA A 5 -7.90 10.65 -95.56
C ALA A 5 -8.70 9.75 -94.59
N ARG A 6 -8.04 8.66 -94.18
CA ARG A 6 -8.43 7.69 -93.15
C ARG A 6 -8.41 8.32 -91.76
N ARG A 7 -9.35 7.97 -90.86
CA ARG A 7 -9.23 8.19 -89.41
C ARG A 7 -9.27 6.87 -88.66
N ALA A 8 -8.22 6.66 -87.87
CA ALA A 8 -7.92 5.47 -87.09
C ALA A 8 -8.70 5.46 -85.76
N LEU A 9 -9.17 4.27 -85.39
CA LEU A 9 -9.66 3.92 -84.05
C LEU A 9 -8.49 3.89 -83.06
N ARG A 10 -8.59 4.64 -81.96
CA ARG A 10 -7.65 4.57 -80.82
C ARG A 10 -8.30 3.75 -79.70
N CYS A 11 -7.75 2.57 -79.43
CA CYS A 11 -8.00 1.81 -78.21
C CYS A 11 -7.21 2.43 -77.05
N PHE A 12 -7.88 2.72 -75.92
CA PHE A 12 -7.24 3.12 -74.67
C PHE A 12 -7.01 1.87 -73.79
N PRO A 13 -5.81 1.66 -73.22
CA PRO A 13 -5.58 0.61 -72.22
C PRO A 13 -6.05 1.07 -70.83
N ARG A 14 -6.66 0.16 -70.08
CA ARG A 14 -7.03 0.35 -68.67
C ARG A 14 -5.79 0.27 -67.77
N PRO A 15 -5.65 1.11 -66.73
CA PRO A 15 -4.55 1.01 -65.79
C PRO A 15 -4.78 -0.14 -64.80
N LEU A 16 -3.77 -1.03 -64.67
CA LEU A 16 -3.66 -1.99 -63.57
C LEU A 16 -3.38 -1.20 -62.28
N SER A 17 -4.31 -1.23 -61.33
CA SER A 17 -4.12 -0.65 -60.00
C SER A 17 -3.36 -1.65 -59.13
N LEU A 18 -2.13 -1.32 -58.78
CA LEU A 18 -1.29 -2.06 -57.84
C LEU A 18 -1.80 -1.78 -56.41
N PHE A 19 -2.46 -2.75 -55.78
CA PHE A 19 -2.81 -2.66 -54.35
C PHE A 19 -1.57 -2.92 -53.50
N ILE A 20 -0.99 -1.86 -52.94
CA ILE A 20 0.02 -1.96 -51.87
C ILE A 20 -0.74 -2.25 -50.57
N LEU A 21 -0.64 -3.49 -50.08
CA LEU A 21 -1.13 -3.87 -48.76
C LEU A 21 -0.15 -3.32 -47.71
N VAL A 22 -0.46 -2.17 -47.12
CA VAL A 22 0.25 -1.68 -45.93
C VAL A 22 -0.19 -2.55 -44.76
N LEU A 23 0.69 -3.47 -44.33
CA LEU A 23 0.55 -4.18 -43.07
C LEU A 23 0.72 -3.16 -41.94
N VAL A 24 -0.40 -2.64 -41.43
CA VAL A 24 -0.45 -1.88 -40.18
C VAL A 24 -0.17 -2.89 -39.07
N THR A 25 1.07 -2.92 -38.57
CA THR A 25 1.35 -3.57 -37.29
C THR A 25 0.56 -2.81 -36.22
N PRO A 26 -0.35 -3.46 -35.48
CA PRO A 26 -0.99 -2.79 -34.36
C PRO A 26 0.12 -2.36 -33.41
N ALA A 27 0.20 -1.07 -33.13
CA ALA A 27 1.09 -0.57 -32.09
C ALA A 27 0.74 -1.32 -30.81
N SER A 28 1.70 -2.11 -30.29
CA SER A 28 1.56 -2.77 -29.00
C SER A 28 1.23 -1.70 -27.98
N GLY A 29 -0.03 -1.64 -27.54
CA GLY A 29 -0.47 -0.66 -26.55
C GLY A 29 0.41 -0.78 -25.31
N ALA A 30 0.89 0.34 -24.80
CA ALA A 30 1.68 0.37 -23.57
C ALA A 30 0.90 -0.33 -22.46
N THR A 31 1.56 -1.24 -21.71
CA THR A 31 0.95 -1.90 -20.57
C THR A 31 0.48 -0.85 -19.56
N PRO A 32 -0.77 -0.90 -19.08
CA PRO A 32 -1.22 0.04 -18.06
C PRO A 32 -0.33 -0.02 -16.81
N LEU A 33 0.04 1.14 -16.26
CA LEU A 33 0.95 1.26 -15.10
C LEU A 33 0.63 0.28 -13.96
N GLY A 34 -0.66 0.13 -13.61
CA GLY A 34 -1.09 -0.78 -12.55
C GLY A 34 -0.75 -2.25 -12.85
N GLN A 35 -0.82 -2.69 -14.10
CA GLN A 35 -0.45 -4.07 -14.49
C GLN A 35 1.07 -4.26 -14.44
N GLU A 36 1.83 -3.25 -14.85
CA GLU A 36 3.29 -3.25 -14.79
C GLU A 36 3.79 -3.35 -13.34
N LEU A 37 3.32 -2.46 -12.46
CA LEU A 37 3.67 -2.48 -11.04
C LEU A 37 3.25 -3.80 -10.37
N ALA A 38 2.07 -4.33 -10.70
CA ALA A 38 1.62 -5.62 -10.20
C ALA A 38 2.52 -6.77 -10.66
N GLY A 39 2.97 -6.77 -11.92
CA GLY A 39 3.93 -7.74 -12.43
C GLY A 39 5.26 -7.70 -11.67
N ARG A 40 5.79 -6.50 -11.41
CA ARG A 40 7.02 -6.29 -10.63
C ARG A 40 6.87 -6.75 -9.18
N CYS A 41 5.78 -6.36 -8.52
CA CYS A 41 5.47 -6.84 -7.16
C CYS A 41 5.44 -8.37 -7.11
N ARG A 42 4.71 -9.04 -8.02
CA ARG A 42 4.67 -10.51 -8.08
C ARG A 42 6.04 -11.14 -8.33
N ALA A 43 6.89 -10.51 -9.13
CA ALA A 43 8.23 -11.04 -9.40
C ALA A 43 9.17 -10.95 -8.17
N TRP A 44 8.97 -9.96 -7.31
CA TRP A 44 9.91 -9.64 -6.23
C TRP A 44 9.44 -10.07 -4.83
N ALA A 45 8.12 -10.14 -4.62
CA ALA A 45 7.51 -10.40 -3.33
C ALA A 45 7.36 -11.89 -3.01
N THR A 46 7.90 -12.81 -3.81
CA THR A 46 7.65 -14.26 -3.69
C THR A 46 8.71 -15.04 -2.90
N ASP A 47 9.82 -14.45 -2.45
CA ASP A 47 10.87 -15.22 -1.74
C ASP A 47 10.32 -15.80 -0.43
N ALA A 48 10.20 -17.13 -0.35
CA ALA A 48 9.69 -17.84 0.82
C ALA A 48 10.53 -17.60 2.10
N ARG A 49 11.77 -17.13 1.96
CA ARG A 49 12.67 -16.84 3.08
C ARG A 49 12.50 -15.41 3.62
N ASN A 50 11.70 -14.59 2.96
CA ASN A 50 11.50 -13.18 3.31
C ASN A 50 9.99 -12.91 3.55
N PRO A 51 9.48 -13.17 4.76
CA PRO A 51 8.06 -13.04 5.05
C PRO A 51 7.59 -11.57 5.03
N TRP A 52 8.50 -10.61 5.21
CA TRP A 52 8.21 -9.20 4.99
C TRP A 52 7.87 -8.92 3.51
N ALA A 53 8.63 -9.48 2.57
CA ALA A 53 8.33 -9.37 1.15
C ALA A 53 7.01 -10.09 0.79
N LEU A 54 6.80 -11.29 1.33
CA LEU A 54 5.54 -12.03 1.16
C LEU A 54 4.33 -11.22 1.64
N ALA A 55 4.44 -10.54 2.79
CA ALA A 55 3.37 -9.71 3.32
C ALA A 55 2.96 -8.60 2.34
N HIS A 56 3.93 -7.96 1.69
CA HIS A 56 3.65 -6.96 0.66
C HIS A 56 3.01 -7.54 -0.60
N GLY A 57 3.41 -8.74 -1.02
CA GLY A 57 2.72 -9.45 -2.10
C GLY A 57 1.26 -9.76 -1.76
N VAL A 58 0.99 -10.16 -0.51
CA VAL A 58 -0.37 -10.40 0.01
C VAL A 58 -1.21 -9.11 0.02
N VAL A 59 -0.63 -7.94 0.28
CA VAL A 59 -1.36 -6.65 0.21
C VAL A 59 -1.98 -6.43 -1.17
N LEU A 60 -1.27 -6.78 -2.24
CA LEU A 60 -1.75 -6.64 -3.61
C LEU A 60 -2.75 -7.76 -4.00
N GLU A 61 -2.31 -9.00 -3.87
CA GLU A 61 -2.95 -10.19 -4.46
C GLU A 61 -3.93 -10.90 -3.50
N GLY A 62 -3.92 -10.53 -2.22
CA GLY A 62 -4.80 -11.10 -1.19
C GLY A 62 -4.42 -12.53 -0.79
N GLN A 63 -5.44 -13.30 -0.34
CA GLN A 63 -5.26 -14.62 0.28
C GLN A 63 -4.66 -15.68 -0.65
N ALA A 64 -4.83 -15.51 -1.96
CA ALA A 64 -4.38 -16.48 -2.95
C ALA A 64 -2.90 -16.31 -3.33
N PHE A 65 -2.21 -15.29 -2.79
CA PHE A 65 -0.80 -15.06 -3.09
C PHE A 65 0.06 -16.23 -2.63
N ARG A 66 1.01 -16.63 -3.47
CA ARG A 66 1.89 -17.78 -3.24
C ARG A 66 3.34 -17.35 -3.21
N ALA A 67 4.12 -18.00 -2.36
CA ALA A 67 5.57 -17.90 -2.38
C ALA A 67 6.15 -18.66 -3.59
N SER A 68 7.43 -18.47 -3.85
CA SER A 68 8.16 -19.07 -4.97
C SER A 68 8.26 -20.60 -4.88
N ASP A 69 8.06 -21.17 -3.69
CA ASP A 69 8.01 -22.62 -3.46
C ASP A 69 6.59 -23.22 -3.70
N GLY A 70 5.62 -22.38 -4.10
CA GLY A 70 4.24 -22.78 -4.40
C GLY A 70 3.29 -22.81 -3.21
N ARG A 71 3.77 -22.68 -1.96
CA ARG A 71 2.91 -22.60 -0.77
C ARG A 71 2.16 -21.26 -0.74
N LEU A 72 1.02 -21.23 -0.04
CA LEU A 72 0.35 -19.95 0.24
C LEU A 72 1.28 -19.07 1.08
N ALA A 73 1.40 -17.80 0.74
CA ALA A 73 2.25 -16.87 1.46
C ALA A 73 1.84 -16.77 2.95
N SER A 74 0.54 -16.84 3.25
CA SER A 74 0.05 -16.91 4.63
C SER A 74 0.57 -18.12 5.41
N ASP A 75 0.66 -19.27 4.75
CA ASP A 75 1.15 -20.49 5.38
C ASP A 75 2.65 -20.39 5.63
N VAL A 76 3.42 -19.86 4.67
CA VAL A 76 4.87 -19.62 4.85
C VAL A 76 5.12 -18.67 6.01
N MET A 77 4.47 -17.50 6.02
CA MET A 77 4.65 -16.49 7.05
C MET A 77 4.40 -17.05 8.45
N VAL A 78 3.32 -17.79 8.67
CA VAL A 78 2.98 -18.31 10.00
C VAL A 78 3.77 -19.59 10.33
N SER A 79 3.81 -20.56 9.43
CA SER A 79 4.36 -21.89 9.71
C SER A 79 5.88 -21.84 9.95
N ASP A 80 6.58 -20.99 9.20
CA ASP A 80 8.05 -20.97 9.20
C ASP A 80 8.62 -19.91 10.14
N PHE A 81 7.90 -18.81 10.39
CA PHE A 81 8.42 -17.65 11.12
C PHE A 81 7.72 -17.34 12.44
N LEU A 82 6.55 -17.91 12.73
CA LEU A 82 5.93 -17.72 14.04
C LEU A 82 6.75 -18.41 15.12
N ARG A 83 7.15 -17.66 16.13
CA ARG A 83 7.84 -18.14 17.33
C ARG A 83 6.88 -18.31 18.48
N ARG A 84 7.28 -19.19 19.40
CA ARG A 84 6.56 -19.50 20.61
C ARG A 84 7.52 -19.47 21.80
N THR A 85 7.21 -18.67 22.82
CA THR A 85 7.93 -18.77 24.10
C THR A 85 7.43 -19.99 24.90
N PRO A 86 8.26 -20.57 25.78
CA PRO A 86 7.75 -21.45 26.81
C PRO A 86 6.71 -20.72 27.66
N ALA A 87 5.66 -21.43 28.11
CA ALA A 87 4.72 -20.84 29.05
C ALA A 87 5.47 -20.51 30.35
N ALA A 88 5.56 -19.22 30.69
CA ALA A 88 6.20 -18.81 31.93
C ALA A 88 5.36 -19.26 33.13
N GLU A 89 5.97 -19.92 34.11
CA GLU A 89 5.28 -20.42 35.31
C GLU A 89 4.60 -19.29 36.10
N ASP A 90 5.21 -18.10 36.06
CA ASP A 90 4.75 -16.89 36.76
C ASP A 90 3.85 -15.98 35.90
N SER A 91 3.57 -16.33 34.63
CA SER A 91 2.68 -15.51 33.80
C SER A 91 1.22 -15.67 34.24
N PRO A 92 0.45 -14.58 34.44
CA PRO A 92 -0.96 -14.65 34.79
C PRO A 92 -1.82 -15.47 33.81
N SER A 93 -1.44 -15.53 32.53
CA SER A 93 -2.17 -16.29 31.52
C SER A 93 -1.81 -17.78 31.51
N LYS A 94 -0.64 -18.16 32.03
CA LYS A 94 0.00 -19.48 31.85
C LYS A 94 0.02 -19.97 30.38
N GLN A 95 -0.14 -19.06 29.43
CA GLN A 95 -0.12 -19.34 28.01
C GLN A 95 1.24 -18.96 27.43
N PRO A 96 1.73 -19.70 26.43
CA PRO A 96 2.92 -19.32 25.68
C PRO A 96 2.64 -18.03 24.87
N ASP A 97 3.66 -17.19 24.70
CA ASP A 97 3.58 -16.04 23.80
C ASP A 97 3.90 -16.47 22.37
N LEU A 98 3.15 -15.91 21.43
CA LEU A 98 3.23 -16.11 19.99
C LEU A 98 3.67 -14.79 19.35
N PHE A 99 4.82 -14.79 18.70
CA PHE A 99 5.38 -13.56 18.16
C PHE A 99 6.19 -13.82 16.90
N PHE A 100 6.39 -12.77 16.11
CA PHE A 100 7.34 -12.77 15.02
C PHE A 100 8.57 -11.96 15.43
N GLU A 101 9.75 -12.47 15.11
CA GLU A 101 10.99 -11.71 15.28
C GLU A 101 11.00 -10.51 14.33
N SER A 102 11.77 -9.47 14.65
CA SER A 102 11.95 -8.34 13.73
C SER A 102 12.70 -8.76 12.46
N SER A 103 13.66 -9.69 12.61
CA SER A 103 14.51 -10.19 11.54
C SER A 103 15.03 -11.60 11.85
N THR A 104 15.40 -12.32 10.81
CA THR A 104 16.19 -13.57 10.90
C THR A 104 17.64 -13.28 11.34
N PRO A 105 18.43 -14.32 11.72
CA PRO A 105 19.84 -14.15 12.06
C PRO A 105 20.73 -13.55 10.97
N ASP A 106 20.36 -13.71 9.69
CA ASP A 106 21.07 -13.13 8.54
C ASP A 106 20.58 -11.70 8.18
N GLY A 107 19.76 -11.10 9.04
CA GLY A 107 19.23 -9.75 8.89
C GLY A 107 18.11 -9.62 7.85
N THR A 108 17.50 -10.72 7.42
CA THR A 108 16.30 -10.67 6.57
C THR A 108 15.11 -10.20 7.41
N PRO A 109 14.40 -9.14 6.99
CA PRO A 109 13.28 -8.64 7.76
C PRO A 109 12.17 -9.68 7.85
N VAL A 110 11.60 -9.81 9.05
CA VAL A 110 10.44 -10.67 9.31
C VAL A 110 9.24 -9.79 9.67
N GLU A 111 9.26 -9.20 10.85
CA GLU A 111 8.26 -8.26 11.33
C GLU A 111 8.95 -6.99 11.88
N PRO A 112 9.55 -6.14 11.03
CA PRO A 112 10.25 -4.93 11.48
C PRO A 112 9.31 -3.92 12.17
N HIS A 113 8.01 -4.05 11.96
CA HIS A 113 6.96 -3.28 12.62
C HIS A 113 6.03 -4.21 13.39
N PRO A 114 5.76 -3.96 14.69
CA PRO A 114 4.99 -4.89 15.51
C PRO A 114 3.60 -5.19 14.93
N ALA A 115 3.26 -6.48 14.81
CA ALA A 115 2.02 -6.99 14.24
C ALA A 115 1.80 -6.73 12.74
N LEU A 116 2.84 -6.39 11.96
CA LEU A 116 2.76 -6.24 10.50
C LEU A 116 2.18 -7.49 9.82
N LEU A 117 2.68 -8.69 10.17
CA LEU A 117 2.25 -9.92 9.51
C LEU A 117 0.81 -10.25 9.88
N VAL A 118 0.45 -10.10 11.16
CA VAL A 118 -0.92 -10.32 11.66
C VAL A 118 -1.90 -9.37 10.99
N LYS A 119 -1.57 -8.08 10.92
CA LYS A 119 -2.36 -7.07 10.20
C LYS A 119 -2.54 -7.46 8.74
N THR A 120 -1.49 -7.93 8.08
CA THR A 120 -1.54 -8.32 6.67
C THR A 120 -2.49 -9.48 6.43
N LEU A 121 -2.45 -10.52 7.27
CA LEU A 121 -3.37 -11.66 7.19
C LEU A 121 -4.84 -11.21 7.35
N LEU A 122 -5.12 -10.37 8.35
CA LEU A 122 -6.47 -9.83 8.58
C LEU A 122 -6.94 -8.95 7.42
N ALA A 123 -6.08 -8.07 6.90
CA ALA A 123 -6.41 -7.17 5.80
C ALA A 123 -6.63 -7.92 4.48
N ALA A 124 -5.96 -9.06 4.29
CA ALA A 124 -6.24 -9.98 3.19
C ALA A 124 -7.60 -10.70 3.36
N GLY A 125 -8.24 -10.62 4.53
CA GLY A 125 -9.53 -11.22 4.82
C GLY A 125 -9.43 -12.66 5.36
N GLN A 126 -8.26 -13.09 5.81
CA GLN A 126 -8.12 -14.42 6.42
C GLN A 126 -9.04 -14.52 7.65
N PRO A 127 -9.89 -15.56 7.77
CA PRO A 127 -10.80 -15.68 8.90
C PRO A 127 -10.02 -15.96 10.18
N LEU A 128 -10.53 -15.49 11.33
CA LEU A 128 -9.91 -15.76 12.64
C LEU A 128 -9.80 -17.26 12.96
N SER A 129 -10.64 -18.09 12.33
CA SER A 129 -10.59 -19.56 12.45
C SER A 129 -9.57 -20.23 11.53
N GLN A 130 -8.88 -19.48 10.67
CA GLN A 130 -7.83 -20.01 9.79
C GLN A 130 -6.78 -20.71 10.65
N ARG A 131 -6.45 -21.94 10.28
CA ARG A 131 -5.48 -22.79 10.97
C ARG A 131 -4.17 -22.81 10.19
N PHE A 132 -3.06 -22.79 10.91
CA PHE A 132 -1.71 -22.89 10.37
C PHE A 132 -0.97 -24.02 11.09
N THR A 133 -0.19 -24.79 10.35
CA THR A 133 0.61 -25.90 10.89
C THR A 133 2.02 -25.40 11.15
N THR A 134 2.41 -25.30 12.42
CA THR A 134 3.76 -24.93 12.83
C THR A 134 4.55 -26.16 13.27
N ALA A 135 5.87 -26.02 13.46
CA ALA A 135 6.73 -27.09 13.96
C ALA A 135 6.33 -27.63 15.35
N TRP A 136 5.54 -26.88 16.12
CA TRP A 136 5.13 -27.21 17.48
C TRP A 136 3.60 -27.42 17.62
N GLY A 137 2.89 -27.54 16.49
CA GLY A 137 1.46 -27.84 16.45
C GLY A 137 0.63 -26.86 15.61
N THR A 138 -0.68 -27.02 15.67
CA THR A 138 -1.61 -26.15 14.94
C THR A 138 -1.95 -24.91 15.76
N VAL A 139 -1.92 -23.74 15.12
CA VAL A 139 -2.34 -22.45 15.68
C VAL A 139 -3.41 -21.82 14.81
N THR A 140 -4.30 -21.02 15.39
CA THR A 140 -5.30 -20.22 14.67
C THR A 140 -4.89 -18.76 14.55
N LEU A 141 -5.37 -18.05 13.52
CA LEU A 141 -5.17 -16.60 13.43
C LEU A 141 -5.72 -15.87 14.67
N ARG A 142 -6.80 -16.38 15.28
CA ARG A 142 -7.34 -15.87 16.53
C ARG A 142 -6.30 -15.87 17.65
N GLU A 143 -5.59 -16.97 17.85
CA GLU A 143 -4.58 -17.08 18.92
C GLU A 143 -3.47 -16.06 18.73
N VAL A 144 -2.99 -15.87 17.49
CA VAL A 144 -1.98 -14.84 17.17
C VAL A 144 -2.52 -13.43 17.42
N VAL A 145 -3.79 -13.16 17.14
CA VAL A 145 -4.45 -11.87 17.44
C VAL A 145 -4.60 -11.64 18.95
N GLU A 146 -4.90 -12.67 19.73
CA GLU A 146 -4.97 -12.56 21.20
C GLU A 146 -3.59 -12.28 21.82
N ASP A 147 -2.51 -12.73 21.18
CA ASP A 147 -1.15 -12.32 21.55
C ASP A 147 -0.90 -10.83 21.32
N VAL A 148 -1.28 -10.31 20.15
CA VAL A 148 -1.19 -8.85 19.88
C VAL A 148 -1.96 -8.03 20.92
N LYS A 149 -3.14 -8.50 21.35
CA LYS A 149 -3.95 -7.88 22.40
C LYS A 149 -3.28 -7.95 23.78
N ARG A 150 -2.68 -9.10 24.12
CA ARG A 150 -1.94 -9.28 25.37
C ARG A 150 -0.71 -8.35 25.43
N ASP A 151 -0.04 -8.18 24.31
CA ASP A 151 1.11 -7.28 24.16
C ASP A 151 0.75 -5.80 23.92
N PHE A 152 -0.54 -5.48 23.92
CA PHE A 152 -1.00 -4.12 23.73
C PHE A 152 -0.77 -3.28 25.00
N ARG A 153 -0.34 -2.04 24.82
CA ARG A 153 -0.20 -1.04 25.89
C ARG A 153 -0.89 0.24 25.45
N MET A 154 -1.85 0.72 26.25
CA MET A 154 -2.63 1.93 25.93
C MET A 154 -1.75 3.16 25.71
N GLU A 155 -0.61 3.21 26.39
CA GLU A 155 0.39 4.25 26.33
C GLU A 155 1.08 4.31 24.97
N GLN A 156 1.14 3.18 24.25
CA GLN A 156 1.71 3.08 22.91
C GLN A 156 0.77 3.59 21.80
N VAL A 157 -0.50 3.85 22.14
CA VAL A 157 -1.35 4.93 21.59
C VAL A 157 -0.77 5.77 20.44
N ALA A 158 0.08 6.69 20.89
CA ALA A 158 0.66 7.75 20.10
C ALA A 158 2.04 7.40 19.53
N SER A 159 2.51 6.17 19.73
CA SER A 159 3.79 5.73 19.17
C SER A 159 3.71 5.70 17.65
N PRO A 160 4.76 6.17 16.94
CA PRO A 160 4.96 5.96 15.51
C PRO A 160 4.68 4.52 15.04
N GLU A 161 5.10 3.54 15.84
CA GLU A 161 5.05 2.10 15.52
C GLU A 161 3.69 1.43 15.80
N SER A 162 2.70 2.16 16.33
CA SER A 162 1.44 1.55 16.77
C SER A 162 0.44 1.27 15.65
N ALA A 163 0.66 1.80 14.44
CA ALA A 163 -0.28 1.72 13.33
C ALA A 163 -0.75 0.28 13.04
N TRP A 164 0.17 -0.68 13.00
CA TRP A 164 -0.15 -2.08 12.69
C TRP A 164 -0.94 -2.77 13.80
N LYS A 165 -0.59 -2.57 15.08
CA LYS A 165 -1.38 -3.07 16.21
C LYS A 165 -2.79 -2.46 16.22
N LEU A 166 -2.90 -1.15 15.98
CA LEU A 166 -4.19 -0.46 15.87
C LEU A 166 -5.03 -1.03 14.72
N GLU A 167 -4.40 -1.36 13.61
CA GLU A 167 -5.10 -1.95 12.46
C GLU A 167 -5.54 -3.40 12.73
N VAL A 168 -4.74 -4.20 13.47
CA VAL A 168 -5.18 -5.52 13.98
C VAL A 168 -6.44 -5.38 14.85
N LEU A 169 -6.43 -4.45 15.81
CA LEU A 169 -7.61 -4.19 16.65
C LEU A 169 -8.79 -3.72 15.82
N SER A 170 -8.53 -2.77 14.92
CA SER A 170 -9.54 -2.27 13.99
C SER A 170 -10.17 -3.43 13.26
N LEU A 171 -9.42 -4.32 12.60
CA LEU A 171 -9.93 -5.40 11.75
C LEU A 171 -10.55 -6.59 12.50
N SER A 172 -10.11 -6.87 13.73
CA SER A 172 -10.51 -8.08 14.47
C SER A 172 -11.63 -7.85 15.50
N ALA A 173 -11.91 -6.60 15.87
CA ALA A 173 -12.90 -6.24 16.88
C ALA A 173 -14.16 -5.60 16.29
N ARG A 174 -15.15 -5.40 17.16
CA ARG A 174 -16.40 -4.68 16.92
C ARG A 174 -16.57 -3.54 17.95
N PRO A 175 -17.34 -2.49 17.64
CA PRO A 175 -17.66 -1.46 18.63
C PRO A 175 -18.26 -2.07 19.90
N GLY A 176 -17.82 -1.59 21.05
CA GLY A 176 -18.14 -2.14 22.38
C GLY A 176 -17.24 -3.29 22.84
N ASP A 177 -16.40 -3.86 21.99
CA ASP A 177 -15.49 -4.94 22.39
C ASP A 177 -14.46 -4.47 23.42
N THR A 178 -14.09 -5.41 24.29
CA THR A 178 -13.04 -5.22 25.29
C THR A 178 -12.15 -6.45 25.34
N PHE A 179 -10.89 -6.28 25.72
CA PHE A 179 -9.95 -7.37 25.96
C PHE A 179 -9.16 -7.13 27.25
N ARG A 180 -8.37 -8.11 27.69
CA ARG A 180 -7.40 -7.93 28.78
C ARG A 180 -6.00 -7.92 28.19
N ASP A 181 -5.21 -6.92 28.54
CA ASP A 181 -3.79 -6.90 28.19
C ASP A 181 -2.99 -7.85 29.12
N GLY A 182 -1.68 -7.98 28.89
CA GLY A 182 -0.78 -8.84 29.65
C GLY A 182 -0.61 -8.44 31.12
N THR A 183 -1.07 -7.25 31.51
CA THR A 183 -1.14 -6.82 32.92
C THR A 183 -2.47 -7.16 33.58
N GLY A 184 -3.40 -7.78 32.83
CA GLY A 184 -4.76 -8.08 33.27
C GLY A 184 -5.71 -6.89 33.19
N ARG A 185 -5.26 -5.71 32.73
CA ARG A 185 -6.09 -4.51 32.60
C ARG A 185 -7.12 -4.70 31.50
N LYS A 186 -8.38 -4.36 31.79
CA LYS A 186 -9.45 -4.34 30.79
C LYS A 186 -9.26 -3.12 29.88
N VAL A 187 -9.11 -3.36 28.58
CA VAL A 187 -8.94 -2.33 27.54
C VAL A 187 -10.20 -2.29 26.68
N SER A 188 -10.77 -1.10 26.48
CA SER A 188 -11.87 -0.87 25.53
C SER A 188 -11.31 -0.53 24.16
N VAL A 189 -11.76 -1.23 23.12
CA VAL A 189 -11.32 -0.97 21.75
C VAL A 189 -11.81 0.41 21.29
N ASP A 190 -13.03 0.81 21.64
CA ASP A 190 -13.54 2.16 21.32
C ASP A 190 -12.67 3.25 21.92
N ALA A 191 -12.24 3.11 23.18
CA ALA A 191 -11.35 4.07 23.83
C ALA A 191 -9.96 4.12 23.18
N VAL A 192 -9.44 2.98 22.73
CA VAL A 192 -8.19 2.89 21.95
C VAL A 192 -8.32 3.67 20.65
N MET A 193 -9.37 3.39 19.87
CA MET A 193 -9.55 3.98 18.55
C MET A 193 -9.88 5.48 18.64
N GLU A 194 -10.65 5.91 19.63
CA GLU A 194 -10.92 7.32 19.90
C GLU A 194 -9.63 8.09 20.26
N ARG A 195 -8.77 7.51 21.12
CA ARG A 195 -7.45 8.08 21.39
C ARG A 195 -6.58 8.13 20.14
N ALA A 196 -6.61 7.08 19.31
CA ALA A 196 -5.84 7.05 18.07
C ALA A 196 -6.31 8.13 17.07
N LEU A 197 -7.61 8.38 16.96
CA LEU A 197 -8.13 9.49 16.14
C LEU A 197 -7.67 10.85 16.68
N ALA A 198 -7.73 11.06 18.00
CA ALA A 198 -7.22 12.30 18.60
C ALA A 198 -5.71 12.49 18.37
N THR A 199 -4.92 11.41 18.46
CA THR A 199 -3.49 11.43 18.10
C THR A 199 -3.32 11.82 16.64
N LEU A 200 -4.04 11.17 15.70
CA LEU A 200 -3.94 11.47 14.28
C LEU A 200 -4.17 12.96 14.00
N GLU A 201 -5.20 13.55 14.64
CA GLU A 201 -5.51 14.98 14.51
C GLU A 201 -4.38 15.88 15.06
N ALA A 202 -3.79 15.51 16.20
CA ALA A 202 -2.67 16.23 16.78
C ALA A 202 -1.42 16.15 15.90
N GLU A 203 -1.08 14.95 15.41
CA GLU A 203 0.08 14.70 14.55
C GLU A 203 -0.06 15.38 13.18
N GLN A 204 -1.29 15.59 12.70
CA GLN A 204 -1.59 16.34 11.48
C GLN A 204 -1.80 17.85 11.69
N ALA A 205 -1.76 18.37 12.92
CA ALA A 205 -2.15 19.75 13.22
C ALA A 205 -1.34 20.80 12.45
N ALA A 206 -0.02 20.59 12.29
CA ALA A 206 0.84 21.50 11.51
C ALA A 206 0.45 21.53 10.02
N LEU A 207 0.08 20.38 9.45
CA LEU A 207 -0.39 20.27 8.07
C LEU A 207 -1.76 20.93 7.90
N ALA A 208 -2.68 20.68 8.83
CA ALA A 208 -3.99 21.33 8.84
C ALA A 208 -3.86 22.86 8.93
N SER A 209 -2.94 23.36 9.77
CA SER A 209 -2.66 24.79 9.88
C SER A 209 -2.03 25.35 8.60
N GLY A 210 -1.08 24.64 7.98
CA GLY A 210 -0.46 25.04 6.72
C GLY A 210 -1.47 25.13 5.58
N MET A 211 -2.34 24.12 5.47
CA MET A 211 -3.44 24.07 4.51
C MET A 211 -4.40 25.26 4.69
N LYS A 212 -4.86 25.52 5.93
CA LYS A 212 -5.76 26.65 6.23
C LYS A 212 -5.13 28.01 5.93
N ALA A 213 -3.83 28.13 6.15
CA ALA A 213 -3.06 29.34 5.83
C ALA A 213 -2.69 29.47 4.34
N GLY A 214 -3.12 28.53 3.48
CA GLY A 214 -2.80 28.55 2.05
C GLY A 214 -1.32 28.36 1.73
N ARG A 215 -0.54 27.76 2.65
CA ARG A 215 0.89 27.54 2.42
C ARG A 215 1.09 26.51 1.31
N PRO A 216 2.03 26.72 0.37
CA PRO A 216 2.31 25.73 -0.66
C PRO A 216 2.86 24.42 -0.06
N GLU A 217 3.59 24.48 1.04
CA GLU A 217 4.12 23.29 1.68
C GLU A 217 4.30 23.46 3.19
N VAL A 218 4.36 22.34 3.89
CA VAL A 218 4.82 22.24 5.27
C VAL A 218 6.11 21.41 5.28
N PRO A 219 7.24 21.96 5.78
CA PRO A 219 8.53 21.28 5.72
C PRO A 219 8.53 19.91 6.41
N LYS A 220 9.04 18.89 5.71
CA LYS A 220 9.21 17.53 6.23
C LYS A 220 10.53 17.41 6.98
N ARG A 221 10.49 17.50 8.31
CA ARG A 221 11.65 17.47 9.22
C ARG A 221 11.54 16.33 10.25
N GLY A 222 10.83 15.26 9.90
CA GLY A 222 10.64 14.10 10.79
C GLY A 222 9.80 14.41 12.03
N GLN A 223 8.85 15.35 11.93
CA GLN A 223 8.00 15.81 13.03
C GLN A 223 6.52 15.53 12.75
N GLY A 224 5.71 15.50 13.80
CA GLY A 224 4.28 15.25 13.64
C GLY A 224 4.03 13.91 12.96
N ILE A 225 3.04 13.87 12.06
CA ILE A 225 2.74 12.70 11.24
C ILE A 225 3.92 12.22 10.37
N TYR A 226 4.91 13.08 10.11
CA TYR A 226 6.13 12.69 9.37
C TYR A 226 7.13 11.89 10.19
N ALA A 227 7.00 11.85 11.52
CA ALA A 227 7.77 10.97 12.39
C ALA A 227 7.27 9.51 12.34
N HIS A 228 6.05 9.29 11.84
CA HIS A 228 5.49 7.97 11.67
C HIS A 228 6.08 7.27 10.43
N PRO A 229 6.28 5.93 10.48
CA PRO A 229 6.61 5.14 9.31
C PRO A 229 5.67 5.40 8.14
N CYS A 230 6.21 5.36 6.92
CA CYS A 230 5.50 5.70 5.68
C CYS A 230 4.78 7.07 5.74
N GLY A 231 5.30 8.02 6.53
CA GLY A 231 4.69 9.33 6.74
C GLY A 231 3.30 9.26 7.38
N GLY A 232 3.04 8.25 8.21
CA GLY A 232 1.80 8.06 8.95
C GLY A 232 0.59 7.63 8.12
N LEU A 233 0.79 7.22 6.87
CA LEU A 233 -0.30 6.75 6.00
C LEU A 233 -0.92 5.46 6.56
N HIS A 234 -0.12 4.52 7.08
CA HIS A 234 -0.67 3.36 7.79
C HIS A 234 -1.39 3.71 9.09
N TYR A 235 -0.93 4.74 9.82
CA TYR A 235 -1.64 5.20 11.02
C TYR A 235 -3.03 5.74 10.66
N PHE A 236 -3.13 6.54 9.59
CA PHE A 236 -4.43 6.95 9.05
C PHE A 236 -5.28 5.74 8.65
N GLN A 237 -4.73 4.77 7.90
CA GLN A 237 -5.47 3.56 7.49
C GLN A 237 -6.03 2.80 8.69
N ALA A 238 -5.23 2.60 9.73
CA ALA A 238 -5.62 1.91 10.95
C ALA A 238 -6.81 2.61 11.65
N VAL A 239 -6.70 3.92 11.84
CA VAL A 239 -7.72 4.75 12.49
C VAL A 239 -8.98 4.82 11.64
N ALA A 240 -8.85 5.21 10.38
CA ALA A 240 -10.00 5.41 9.50
C ALA A 240 -10.73 4.10 9.16
N GLY A 241 -10.01 2.96 9.15
CA GLY A 241 -10.60 1.63 8.99
C GLY A 241 -11.58 1.24 10.10
N TRP A 242 -11.55 1.91 11.27
CA TRP A 242 -12.57 1.73 12.31
C TRP A 242 -13.95 2.26 11.90
N ALA A 243 -13.95 3.29 11.05
CA ALA A 243 -15.17 3.87 10.48
C ALA A 243 -15.81 3.00 9.38
N ARG A 244 -15.39 1.73 9.21
CA ARG A 244 -16.19 0.74 8.48
C ARG A 244 -17.47 0.35 9.22
N HIS A 245 -17.48 0.50 10.54
CA HIS A 245 -18.68 0.30 11.35
C HIS A 245 -19.63 1.50 11.22
N PRO A 246 -20.92 1.31 10.87
CA PRO A 246 -21.84 2.43 10.60
C PRO A 246 -21.98 3.44 11.74
N THR A 247 -21.99 2.99 12.99
CA THR A 247 -22.12 3.85 14.18
C THR A 247 -20.90 4.75 14.37
N VAL A 248 -19.70 4.16 14.28
CA VAL A 248 -18.41 4.88 14.31
C VAL A 248 -18.34 5.86 13.14
N ARG A 249 -18.69 5.41 11.93
CA ARG A 249 -18.69 6.25 10.73
C ARG A 249 -19.55 7.49 10.89
N ALA A 250 -20.75 7.35 11.45
CA ALA A 250 -21.64 8.47 11.70
C ALA A 250 -21.00 9.47 12.68
N ALA A 251 -20.44 8.98 13.79
CA ALA A 251 -19.81 9.81 14.81
C ALA A 251 -18.54 10.53 14.33
N TRP A 252 -17.70 9.85 13.54
CA TRP A 252 -16.38 10.36 13.15
C TRP A 252 -16.36 11.07 11.79
N ARG A 253 -17.47 11.06 11.04
CA ARG A 253 -17.55 11.65 9.69
C ARG A 253 -16.89 13.03 9.56
N PRO A 254 -17.23 14.06 10.37
CA PRO A 254 -16.64 15.40 10.19
C PRO A 254 -15.13 15.42 10.47
N ARG A 255 -14.68 14.64 11.47
CA ARG A 255 -13.27 14.55 11.85
C ARG A 255 -12.44 13.89 10.75
N LEU A 256 -12.90 12.75 10.24
CA LEU A 256 -12.25 12.05 9.13
C LEU A 256 -12.30 12.85 7.83
N ALA A 257 -13.39 13.58 7.55
CA ALA A 257 -13.43 14.47 6.39
C ALA A 257 -12.33 15.55 6.44
N ALA A 258 -12.07 16.13 7.61
CA ALA A 258 -10.97 17.08 7.79
C ALA A 258 -9.60 16.42 7.57
N GLN A 259 -9.38 15.20 8.08
CA GLN A 259 -8.11 14.48 7.89
C GLN A 259 -7.89 14.07 6.42
N VAL A 260 -8.95 13.77 5.66
CA VAL A 260 -8.87 13.49 4.22
C VAL A 260 -8.42 14.73 3.44
N GLU A 261 -8.95 15.91 3.76
CA GLU A 261 -8.49 17.16 3.14
C GLU A 261 -6.99 17.40 3.41
N VAL A 262 -6.52 17.10 4.62
CA VAL A 262 -5.09 17.17 4.95
C VAL A 262 -4.27 16.17 4.12
N LEU A 263 -4.73 14.92 3.96
CA LEU A 263 -4.06 13.96 3.08
C LEU A 263 -3.98 14.42 1.63
N LEU A 264 -5.06 15.00 1.10
CA LEU A 264 -5.08 15.53 -0.26
C LEU A 264 -4.16 16.74 -0.41
N TYR A 265 -4.11 17.63 0.59
CA TYR A 265 -3.15 18.74 0.65
C TYR A 265 -1.69 18.27 0.64
N ARG A 266 -1.40 17.15 1.34
CA ARG A 266 -0.05 16.58 1.38
C ARG A 266 0.48 16.22 0.00
N LEU A 267 -0.37 15.87 -0.98
CA LEU A 267 0.09 15.53 -2.33
C LEU A 267 0.99 16.64 -2.88
N ASP A 268 0.44 17.84 -3.00
CA ASP A 268 1.17 18.94 -3.62
C ASP A 268 2.28 19.46 -2.70
N SER A 269 2.07 19.43 -1.37
CA SER A 269 3.07 19.85 -0.37
C SER A 269 4.31 18.94 -0.37
N GLU A 270 4.15 17.62 -0.38
CA GLU A 270 5.29 16.68 -0.36
C GLU A 270 5.92 16.53 -1.74
N THR A 271 5.13 16.53 -2.83
CA THR A 271 5.68 16.46 -4.20
C THR A 271 6.63 17.62 -4.49
N ARG A 272 6.30 18.86 -4.09
CA ARG A 272 7.23 20.00 -4.25
C ARG A 272 8.57 19.78 -3.54
N GLN A 273 8.53 19.24 -2.33
CA GLN A 273 9.73 18.97 -1.54
C GLN A 273 10.57 17.84 -2.17
N TYR A 274 9.93 16.78 -2.68
CA TYR A 274 10.64 15.71 -3.39
C TYR A 274 11.27 16.19 -4.70
N GLU A 275 10.55 16.95 -5.53
CA GLU A 275 11.10 17.50 -6.78
C GLU A 275 12.30 18.42 -6.50
N THR A 276 12.19 19.25 -5.46
CA THR A 276 13.32 20.10 -5.01
C THR A 276 14.51 19.23 -4.60
N ALA A 277 14.30 18.22 -3.74
CA ALA A 277 15.36 17.33 -3.30
C ALA A 277 15.99 16.53 -4.45
N TRP A 278 15.19 16.07 -5.40
CA TRP A 278 15.68 15.32 -6.57
C TRP A 278 16.58 16.20 -7.47
N ALA A 279 16.21 17.47 -7.64
CA ALA A 279 17.00 18.44 -8.39
C ALA A 279 18.28 18.84 -7.66
N SER A 280 18.21 19.07 -6.35
CA SER A 280 19.32 19.64 -5.56
C SER A 280 20.27 18.61 -4.96
N ALA A 281 19.93 17.33 -4.96
CA ALA A 281 20.71 16.26 -4.29
C ALA A 281 21.04 15.10 -5.27
N PRO A 282 21.94 15.28 -6.25
CA PRO A 282 22.21 14.29 -7.29
C PRO A 282 22.62 12.90 -6.76
N MET A 283 23.36 12.85 -5.65
CA MET A 283 23.81 11.60 -5.02
C MET A 283 22.68 10.82 -4.33
N GLN A 284 21.52 11.45 -4.11
CA GLN A 284 20.37 10.88 -3.42
C GLN A 284 19.17 10.65 -4.35
N ARG A 285 19.34 10.85 -5.67
CA ARG A 285 18.21 10.82 -6.62
C ARG A 285 17.40 9.54 -6.57
N GLU A 286 18.04 8.39 -6.46
CA GLU A 286 17.35 7.10 -6.40
C GLU A 286 16.55 6.94 -5.11
N GLN A 287 17.12 7.36 -3.98
CA GLN A 287 16.43 7.36 -2.69
C GLN A 287 15.24 8.31 -2.73
N VAL A 288 15.38 9.49 -3.35
CA VAL A 288 14.27 10.43 -3.53
C VAL A 288 13.17 9.82 -4.41
N LEU A 289 13.53 9.17 -5.52
CA LEU A 289 12.55 8.48 -6.37
C LEU A 289 11.82 7.35 -5.62
N ALA A 290 12.53 6.56 -4.81
CA ALA A 290 11.90 5.55 -3.97
C ALA A 290 10.95 6.17 -2.93
N GLN A 291 11.29 7.32 -2.33
CA GLN A 291 10.38 8.05 -1.44
C GLN A 291 9.16 8.61 -2.16
N MET A 292 9.31 9.06 -3.42
CA MET A 292 8.18 9.49 -4.25
C MET A 292 7.23 8.31 -4.54
N LEU A 293 7.78 7.16 -4.94
CA LEU A 293 7.03 5.92 -5.16
C LEU A 293 6.27 5.51 -3.90
N LYS A 294 6.98 5.46 -2.75
CA LYS A 294 6.40 5.17 -1.43
C LYS A 294 5.23 6.07 -1.13
N PHE A 295 5.44 7.39 -1.14
CA PHE A 295 4.41 8.36 -0.77
C PHE A 295 3.20 8.29 -1.69
N GLN A 296 3.41 8.34 -3.01
CA GLN A 296 2.31 8.39 -3.99
C GLN A 296 1.51 7.08 -3.98
N GLY A 297 2.19 5.93 -3.93
CA GLY A 297 1.56 4.62 -3.83
C GLY A 297 0.73 4.46 -2.55
N HIS A 298 1.32 4.76 -1.39
CA HIS A 298 0.61 4.68 -0.11
C HIS A 298 -0.54 5.70 -0.02
N LEU A 299 -0.42 6.89 -0.61
CA LEU A 299 -1.50 7.88 -0.61
C LEU A 299 -2.70 7.35 -1.41
N LEU A 300 -2.46 6.84 -2.62
CA LEU A 300 -3.50 6.25 -3.47
C LEU A 300 -4.15 5.05 -2.80
N GLU A 301 -3.37 4.16 -2.22
CA GLU A 301 -3.88 3.02 -1.45
C GLU A 301 -4.73 3.50 -0.27
N THR A 302 -4.23 4.45 0.52
CA THR A 302 -4.91 4.97 1.71
C THR A 302 -6.27 5.57 1.36
N LEU A 303 -6.34 6.43 0.34
CA LEU A 303 -7.58 7.04 -0.10
C LEU A 303 -8.54 6.00 -0.70
N GLY A 304 -8.01 5.02 -1.45
CA GLY A 304 -8.81 3.93 -2.03
C GLY A 304 -9.42 3.02 -0.95
N ARG A 305 -8.64 2.64 0.05
CA ARG A 305 -9.11 1.89 1.22
C ARG A 305 -10.14 2.69 2.02
N PHE A 306 -9.88 3.98 2.26
CA PHE A 306 -10.83 4.85 2.95
C PHE A 306 -12.18 4.93 2.21
N ARG A 307 -12.16 5.04 0.87
CA ARG A 307 -13.35 4.97 0.03
C ARG A 307 -14.12 3.67 0.25
N ASP A 308 -13.43 2.54 0.19
CA ASP A 308 -14.06 1.21 0.27
C ASP A 308 -14.60 0.93 1.69
N ASP A 309 -13.85 1.27 2.74
CA ASP A 309 -14.23 1.04 4.14
C ASP A 309 -15.40 1.94 4.57
N THR A 310 -15.42 3.20 4.12
CA THR A 310 -16.39 4.20 4.62
C THR A 310 -17.52 4.51 3.64
N GLY A 311 -17.40 4.09 2.38
CA GLY A 311 -18.28 4.56 1.31
C GLY A 311 -18.09 6.03 0.96
N TRP A 312 -16.94 6.64 1.32
CA TRP A 312 -16.61 8.01 0.94
C TRP A 312 -16.69 8.17 -0.58
N ARG A 313 -17.27 9.29 -1.03
CA ARG A 313 -17.35 9.64 -2.45
C ARG A 313 -16.58 10.95 -2.64
N PRO A 314 -15.45 10.94 -3.37
CA PRO A 314 -14.72 12.17 -3.60
C PRO A 314 -15.58 13.16 -4.39
N THR A 315 -15.51 14.43 -4.01
CA THR A 315 -15.99 15.54 -4.86
C THR A 315 -15.15 15.62 -6.13
N ALA A 316 -15.60 16.37 -7.14
CA ALA A 316 -14.82 16.55 -8.37
C ALA A 316 -13.39 17.02 -8.10
N ARG A 317 -13.20 18.02 -7.22
CA ARG A 317 -11.88 18.53 -6.82
C ARG A 317 -11.00 17.45 -6.15
N GLN A 318 -11.60 16.63 -5.29
CA GLN A 318 -10.87 15.55 -4.61
C GLN A 318 -10.49 14.46 -5.62
N GLN A 319 -11.39 14.11 -6.55
CA GLN A 319 -11.10 13.18 -7.63
C GLN A 319 -9.97 13.69 -8.53
N ASP A 320 -9.98 14.98 -8.90
CA ASP A 320 -8.90 15.58 -9.69
C ASP A 320 -7.55 15.47 -8.99
N THR A 321 -7.55 15.55 -7.66
CA THR A 321 -6.33 15.40 -6.83
C THR A 321 -5.87 13.93 -6.81
N VAL A 322 -6.78 12.97 -6.75
CA VAL A 322 -6.47 11.54 -6.93
C VAL A 322 -5.86 11.28 -8.31
N GLU A 323 -6.45 11.80 -9.39
CA GLU A 323 -5.90 11.63 -10.74
C GLU A 323 -4.54 12.32 -10.91
N ARG A 324 -4.29 13.45 -10.22
CA ARG A 324 -2.94 14.05 -10.15
C ARG A 324 -1.94 13.11 -9.47
N ALA A 325 -2.32 12.49 -8.35
CA ALA A 325 -1.45 11.55 -7.64
C ALA A 325 -1.07 10.34 -8.52
N ARG A 326 -2.01 9.82 -9.32
CA ARG A 326 -1.76 8.75 -10.29
C ARG A 326 -0.77 9.18 -11.38
N ARG A 327 -0.93 10.39 -11.95
CA ARG A 327 0.03 10.94 -12.91
C ARG A 327 1.42 11.18 -12.29
N TYR A 328 1.49 11.59 -11.03
CA TYR A 328 2.78 11.72 -10.32
C TYR A 328 3.44 10.36 -10.09
N LEU A 329 2.66 9.32 -9.76
CA LEU A 329 3.15 7.96 -9.67
C LEU A 329 3.69 7.45 -11.01
N GLU A 330 2.94 7.62 -12.09
CA GLU A 330 3.37 7.26 -13.44
C GLU A 330 4.70 7.93 -13.83
N ASN A 331 4.82 9.24 -13.61
CA ASN A 331 6.04 9.98 -13.89
C ASN A 331 7.22 9.51 -13.03
N THR A 332 6.98 9.16 -11.76
CA THR A 332 8.01 8.62 -10.87
C THR A 332 8.51 7.27 -11.36
N VAL A 333 7.60 6.36 -11.71
CA VAL A 333 7.95 5.02 -12.24
C VAL A 333 8.75 5.14 -13.53
N ARG A 334 8.34 6.02 -14.46
CA ARG A 334 9.11 6.28 -15.68
C ARG A 334 10.53 6.77 -15.38
N ARG A 335 10.70 7.73 -14.46
CA ARG A 335 12.03 8.21 -14.04
C ARG A 335 12.86 7.11 -13.39
N MET A 336 12.24 6.24 -12.61
CA MET A 336 12.93 5.10 -12.01
C MET A 336 13.41 4.09 -13.07
N ASP A 337 12.61 3.85 -14.11
CA ASP A 337 13.01 3.02 -15.25
C ASP A 337 14.16 3.63 -16.04
N GLU A 338 14.12 4.94 -16.30
CA GLU A 338 15.22 5.68 -16.94
C GLU A 338 16.54 5.58 -16.16
N THR A 339 16.48 5.47 -14.83
CA THR A 339 17.66 5.23 -13.98
C THR A 339 18.02 3.76 -13.82
N GLY A 340 17.23 2.83 -14.37
CA GLY A 340 17.41 1.39 -14.19
C GLY A 340 17.08 0.87 -12.79
N LEU A 341 16.47 1.70 -11.93
CA LEU A 341 16.23 1.40 -10.52
C LEU A 341 15.24 0.23 -10.33
N LEU A 342 14.30 0.08 -11.26
CA LEU A 342 13.28 -0.98 -11.22
C LEU A 342 13.63 -2.20 -12.09
N ALA A 343 14.78 -2.21 -12.78
CA ALA A 343 15.15 -3.32 -13.66
C ALA A 343 15.52 -4.59 -12.88
N ALA A 344 16.18 -4.45 -11.72
CA ALA A 344 16.60 -5.58 -10.90
C ALA A 344 16.86 -5.15 -9.44
N PRO A 345 15.91 -5.31 -8.51
CA PRO A 345 16.15 -4.99 -7.09
C PRO A 345 17.34 -5.75 -6.49
N ALA A 346 17.63 -6.95 -7.00
CA ALA A 346 18.81 -7.72 -6.60
C ALA A 346 20.13 -6.98 -6.89
N SER A 347 20.24 -6.23 -7.99
CA SER A 347 21.43 -5.43 -8.27
C SER A 347 21.49 -4.16 -7.41
N VAL A 348 20.34 -3.62 -7.00
CA VAL A 348 20.26 -2.55 -6.01
C VAL A 348 20.70 -3.06 -4.63
N ALA A 349 20.35 -4.30 -4.28
CA ALA A 349 20.65 -4.89 -2.98
C ALA A 349 22.16 -5.01 -2.70
N THR A 350 23.00 -5.16 -3.73
CA THR A 350 24.47 -5.25 -3.57
C THR A 350 25.10 -3.94 -3.11
N ARG A 351 24.45 -2.80 -3.37
CA ARG A 351 24.93 -1.45 -3.05
C ARG A 351 24.11 -0.75 -1.97
N ASN A 352 22.82 -1.07 -1.85
CA ASN A 352 21.94 -0.55 -0.82
C ASN A 352 20.78 -1.53 -0.55
N ARG A 353 20.95 -2.38 0.47
CA ARG A 353 19.96 -3.40 0.87
C ARG A 353 18.61 -2.79 1.27
N GLN A 354 18.60 -1.68 2.01
CA GLN A 354 17.36 -1.05 2.44
C GLN A 354 16.57 -0.50 1.26
N LEU A 355 17.25 0.17 0.31
CA LEU A 355 16.60 0.66 -0.91
C LEU A 355 15.99 -0.48 -1.71
N ALA A 356 16.70 -1.61 -1.85
CA ALA A 356 16.16 -2.78 -2.54
C ALA A 356 14.90 -3.33 -1.86
N LEU A 357 14.89 -3.38 -0.52
CA LEU A 357 13.69 -3.77 0.24
C LEU A 357 12.55 -2.77 0.00
N ASP A 358 12.80 -1.47 0.17
CA ASP A 358 11.82 -0.40 -0.08
C ASP A 358 11.20 -0.54 -1.49
N LEU A 359 11.99 -0.80 -2.53
CA LEU A 359 11.47 -1.03 -3.88
C LEU A 359 10.48 -2.20 -3.96
N VAL A 360 10.71 -3.31 -3.24
CA VAL A 360 9.77 -4.43 -3.22
C VAL A 360 8.44 -4.02 -2.58
N GLY A 361 8.49 -3.50 -1.36
CA GLY A 361 7.29 -3.13 -0.61
C GLY A 361 6.51 -2.00 -1.27
N ASP A 362 7.20 -0.92 -1.64
CA ASP A 362 6.59 0.29 -2.19
C ASP A 362 6.01 0.08 -3.59
N THR A 363 6.61 -0.83 -4.39
CA THR A 363 6.01 -1.25 -5.67
C THR A 363 4.69 -2.00 -5.45
N CYS A 364 4.61 -2.88 -4.45
CA CYS A 364 3.37 -3.56 -4.12
C CYS A 364 2.28 -2.59 -3.63
N HIS A 365 2.63 -1.64 -2.75
CA HIS A 365 1.70 -0.59 -2.31
C HIS A 365 1.24 0.31 -3.47
N ALA A 366 2.15 0.71 -4.37
CA ALA A 366 1.82 1.48 -5.56
C ALA A 366 0.89 0.72 -6.52
N ALA A 367 1.19 -0.56 -6.78
CA ALA A 367 0.32 -1.44 -7.58
C ALA A 367 -1.09 -1.54 -6.97
N ARG A 368 -1.17 -1.71 -5.65
CA ARG A 368 -2.45 -1.78 -4.93
C ARG A 368 -3.21 -0.45 -5.01
N GLY A 369 -2.51 0.67 -4.84
CA GLY A 369 -3.06 2.01 -5.01
C GLY A 369 -3.69 2.19 -6.39
N GLU A 370 -2.94 1.90 -7.47
CA GLU A 370 -3.47 1.97 -8.84
C GLU A 370 -4.66 1.04 -9.06
N ALA A 371 -4.62 -0.19 -8.54
CA ALA A 371 -5.71 -1.16 -8.70
C ALA A 371 -7.03 -0.67 -8.05
N LEU A 372 -6.94 0.02 -6.91
CA LEU A 372 -8.11 0.57 -6.21
C LEU A 372 -8.79 1.69 -7.01
N TRP A 373 -8.06 2.42 -7.85
CA TRP A 373 -8.58 3.56 -8.62
C TRP A 373 -8.80 3.26 -10.11
N SER A 374 -8.27 2.15 -10.61
CA SER A 374 -8.45 1.72 -12.01
C SER A 374 -9.77 0.97 -12.26
N ARG A 375 -10.43 0.47 -11.21
CA ARG A 375 -11.73 -0.19 -11.36
C ARG A 375 -12.84 0.86 -11.52
N PRO A 376 -13.73 0.74 -12.51
CA PRO A 376 -14.97 1.51 -12.51
C PRO A 376 -15.68 1.29 -11.19
N SER A 377 -16.12 2.37 -10.53
CA SER A 377 -16.90 2.26 -9.30
C SER A 377 -18.10 1.37 -9.60
N ALA A 378 -18.15 0.16 -9.03
CA ALA A 378 -19.29 -0.73 -9.18
C ALA A 378 -20.52 0.03 -8.67
N GLY A 379 -21.38 0.49 -9.59
CA GLY A 379 -22.57 1.29 -9.26
C GLY A 379 -22.73 2.65 -9.95
N ARG A 380 -21.97 3.00 -10.99
CA ARG A 380 -22.44 4.01 -11.96
C ARG A 380 -23.29 3.33 -13.03
N THR A 381 -24.56 3.09 -12.74
CA THR A 381 -25.57 3.12 -13.80
C THR A 381 -25.76 4.60 -14.16
N PRO A 382 -25.71 4.99 -15.45
CA PRO A 382 -25.93 6.37 -15.87
C PRO A 382 -27.27 6.94 -15.40
#